data_AF-A0A956C7D1-F1
#
_entry.id   AF-A0A956C7D1-F1
#
_cell.length_a   1.000
_cell.length_b   1.000
_cell.length_c   1.000
_cell.angle_alpha   90.00
_cell.angle_beta   90.00
_cell.angle_gamma   90.00
#
_symmetry.space_group_name_H-M   'P 1'
#
loop_
_entity.id
_entity.type
_entity.pdbx_description
1 polymer ?
#
loop_
_entity_poly.entity_id
_entity_poly.type
_entity_poly.pdbx_seq_one_letter_code
_entity_poly.pdbx_strand_id
1 'polypeptide(L)'
;MKLRRQLGLAQLALLSTACSLRPWTPSVSVAYFTEDVPATRAVRLPRGSDLASAWMLPASDPWAAWSKPTIFGAVDAMGGHAELPDVRSLEAVSSAERAASHLASVGLPADTLWILDLRGAASCAFAARLTRESREPVSPIVTFNNWPSDASVVPADETLAGLLSFTPRLPPEGVRATHPMLLLDAWRLAYRFDDPGAGVYDNRYMLAPTDVPSAAQLHARGITRVVYVVEDLDDAEVEEDDLHASFRAWQAAGLGIHMVDLAFLAQVPAPVGGQWPVDWALRLSPRTHWVRERYTLVDDPVFYMRARAGFGLAFGRPRIYPGWRAGGYGYGYGGFGGSRGGGG
;
A
#
# COMPACT_ATOMS: atom_id res chain seq x y z
N MET A 1 -34.10 14.63 -64.43
CA MET A 1 -34.93 13.87 -63.46
C MET A 1 -34.42 12.43 -63.38
N LYS A 2 -33.57 12.12 -62.38
CA LYS A 2 -33.27 10.76 -61.84
C LYS A 2 -32.25 10.92 -60.71
N LEU A 3 -32.75 11.10 -59.49
CA LEU A 3 -31.98 11.17 -58.25
C LEU A 3 -31.75 9.72 -57.77
N ARG A 4 -30.52 9.20 -57.86
CA ARG A 4 -30.15 7.90 -57.26
C ARG A 4 -29.76 8.14 -55.80
N ARG A 5 -30.63 7.71 -54.88
CA ARG A 5 -30.36 7.65 -53.44
C ARG A 5 -29.32 6.55 -53.17
N GLN A 6 -28.12 6.95 -52.76
CA GLN A 6 -27.19 6.06 -52.07
C GLN A 6 -27.61 5.99 -50.60
N LEU A 7 -28.22 4.87 -50.20
CA LEU A 7 -28.34 4.48 -48.80
C LEU A 7 -26.98 3.90 -48.38
N GLY A 8 -26.15 4.76 -47.78
CA GLY A 8 -24.95 4.32 -47.06
C GLY A 8 -25.38 3.62 -45.77
N LEU A 9 -25.06 2.34 -45.67
CA LEU A 9 -25.07 1.57 -44.43
C LEU A 9 -24.16 2.27 -43.42
N ALA A 10 -24.76 2.92 -42.43
CA ALA A 10 -24.05 3.39 -41.24
C ALA A 10 -23.53 2.15 -40.50
N GLN A 11 -22.21 2.03 -40.39
CA GLN A 11 -21.58 1.07 -39.50
C GLN A 11 -21.93 1.49 -38.07
N LEU A 12 -22.84 0.75 -37.45
CA LEU A 12 -23.01 0.71 -36.00
C LEU A 12 -21.74 0.09 -35.42
N ALA A 13 -20.75 0.93 -35.15
CA ALA A 13 -19.65 0.58 -34.26
C ALA A 13 -20.25 0.42 -32.86
N LEU A 14 -20.49 -0.84 -32.48
CA LEU A 14 -20.75 -1.23 -31.11
C LEU A 14 -19.51 -0.87 -30.30
N LEU A 15 -19.57 0.28 -29.63
CA LEU A 15 -18.68 0.62 -28.52
C LEU A 15 -18.93 -0.41 -27.42
N SER A 16 -18.20 -1.53 -27.46
CA SER A 16 -17.99 -2.35 -26.28
C SER A 16 -17.08 -1.55 -25.34
N THR A 17 -17.66 -0.59 -24.62
CA THR A 17 -17.06 -0.11 -23.39
C THR A 17 -17.00 -1.32 -22.47
N ALA A 18 -15.85 -1.98 -22.43
CA ALA A 18 -15.53 -2.86 -21.33
C ALA A 18 -15.72 -1.98 -20.08
N CYS A 19 -16.75 -2.27 -19.30
CA CYS A 19 -16.85 -1.77 -17.94
C CYS A 19 -15.67 -2.40 -17.19
N SER A 20 -14.50 -1.79 -17.28
CA SER A 20 -13.40 -2.04 -16.37
C SER A 20 -13.90 -1.59 -15.00
N LEU A 21 -14.38 -2.54 -14.21
CA LEU A 21 -14.80 -2.32 -12.85
C LEU A 21 -13.62 -1.66 -12.10
N ARG A 22 -13.96 -0.61 -11.35
CA ARG A 22 -12.97 0.21 -10.65
C ARG A 22 -12.38 -0.61 -9.50
N PRO A 23 -11.07 -0.48 -9.21
CA PRO A 23 -10.55 -0.99 -7.95
C PRO A 23 -11.35 -0.36 -6.81
N TRP A 24 -11.94 -1.17 -5.93
CA TRP A 24 -12.61 -0.69 -4.73
C TRP A 24 -11.95 -1.27 -3.50
N THR A 25 -11.25 -0.40 -2.77
CA THR A 25 -10.72 -0.65 -1.42
C THR A 25 -11.20 0.51 -0.54
N PRO A 26 -11.54 0.29 0.75
CA PRO A 26 -12.07 1.35 1.59
C PRO A 26 -11.01 2.39 1.95
N SER A 27 -9.72 2.12 1.75
CA SER A 27 -8.64 3.02 2.17
C SER A 27 -8.05 3.89 1.06
N VAL A 28 -8.56 3.79 -0.17
CA VAL A 28 -8.07 4.57 -1.32
C VAL A 28 -9.21 5.36 -1.94
N SER A 29 -8.96 6.65 -2.15
CA SER A 29 -9.93 7.53 -2.81
C SER A 29 -10.06 7.25 -4.31
N VAL A 30 -11.27 7.45 -4.83
CA VAL A 30 -11.58 7.26 -6.25
C VAL A 30 -10.75 8.20 -7.13
N ALA A 31 -10.41 9.39 -6.61
CA ALA A 31 -9.60 10.39 -7.32
C ALA A 31 -8.17 9.87 -7.57
N TYR A 32 -7.58 9.13 -6.63
CA TYR A 32 -6.20 8.66 -6.77
C TYR A 32 -6.05 7.46 -7.71
N PHE A 33 -7.14 6.72 -7.99
CA PHE A 33 -7.14 5.74 -9.08
C PHE A 33 -7.10 6.38 -10.47
N THR A 34 -7.40 7.68 -10.57
CA THR A 34 -7.29 8.43 -11.84
C THR A 34 -5.94 9.10 -12.03
N GLU A 35 -5.08 9.04 -11.01
CA GLU A 35 -3.70 9.49 -11.16
C GLU A 35 -2.96 8.56 -12.12
N ASP A 36 -2.44 9.14 -13.20
CA ASP A 36 -1.70 8.39 -14.21
C ASP A 36 -0.50 7.66 -13.59
N VAL A 37 -0.23 6.45 -14.07
CA VAL A 37 0.99 5.72 -13.72
C VAL A 37 2.19 6.60 -14.12
N PRO A 38 3.08 6.95 -13.18
CA PRO A 38 4.24 7.78 -13.49
C PRO A 38 5.09 7.18 -14.59
N ALA A 39 5.80 8.03 -15.32
CA ALA A 39 6.83 7.57 -16.24
C ALA A 39 7.85 6.69 -15.49
N THR A 40 8.19 5.54 -16.06
CA THR A 40 9.22 4.67 -15.52
C THR A 40 10.61 5.20 -15.85
N ARG A 41 11.57 4.87 -14.99
CA ARG A 41 12.99 5.15 -15.22
C ARG A 41 13.83 3.94 -14.85
N ALA A 42 14.95 3.78 -15.53
CA ALA A 42 15.98 2.82 -15.16
C ALA A 42 16.56 3.17 -13.77
N VAL A 43 16.42 2.26 -12.83
CA VAL A 43 16.97 2.37 -11.48
C VAL A 43 17.99 1.25 -11.25
N ARG A 44 19.17 1.63 -10.76
CA ARG A 44 20.13 0.66 -10.22
C ARG A 44 19.66 0.24 -8.83
N LEU A 45 19.40 -1.05 -8.68
CA LEU A 45 18.94 -1.61 -7.43
C LEU A 45 20.11 -1.90 -6.49
N PRO A 46 19.99 -1.60 -5.18
CA PRO A 46 20.92 -2.07 -4.17
C PRO A 46 20.76 -3.59 -3.98
N ARG A 47 21.54 -4.22 -3.10
CA ARG A 47 21.21 -5.58 -2.64
C ARG A 47 19.99 -5.53 -1.73
N GLY A 48 19.22 -6.62 -1.68
CA GLY A 48 18.11 -6.78 -0.74
C GLY A 48 18.56 -6.56 0.71
N SER A 49 19.77 -7.00 1.08
CA SER A 49 20.38 -6.76 2.40
C SER A 49 20.60 -5.28 2.73
N ASP A 50 20.98 -4.48 1.72
CA ASP A 50 21.27 -3.06 1.90
C ASP A 50 19.97 -2.27 2.07
N LEU A 51 18.95 -2.61 1.26
CA LEU A 51 17.61 -2.06 1.43
C LEU A 51 16.99 -2.46 2.77
N ALA A 52 17.16 -3.72 3.17
CA ALA A 52 16.72 -4.19 4.48
C ALA A 52 17.43 -3.42 5.60
N SER A 53 18.73 -3.17 5.50
CA SER A 53 19.47 -2.40 6.51
C SER A 53 19.00 -0.94 6.62
N ALA A 54 18.43 -0.38 5.55
CA ALA A 54 17.90 0.97 5.53
C ALA A 54 16.50 1.09 6.17
N TRP A 55 15.74 -0.02 6.27
CA TRP A 55 14.34 -0.01 6.67
C TRP A 55 13.99 -0.91 7.86
N MET A 56 14.75 -1.98 8.09
CA MET A 56 14.48 -2.92 9.17
C MET A 56 14.94 -2.36 10.51
N LEU A 57 14.02 -2.35 11.46
CA LEU A 57 14.32 -1.99 12.84
C LEU A 57 15.38 -2.95 13.42
N PRO A 58 16.28 -2.46 14.29
CA PRO A 58 17.19 -3.33 15.03
C PRO A 58 16.43 -4.41 15.79
N ALA A 59 17.00 -5.61 15.93
CA ALA A 59 16.34 -6.72 16.65
C ALA A 59 16.02 -6.40 18.13
N SER A 60 16.70 -5.42 18.71
CA SER A 60 16.45 -4.92 20.07
C SER A 60 15.29 -3.92 20.15
N ASP A 61 14.82 -3.38 19.04
CA ASP A 61 13.63 -2.53 18.99
C ASP A 61 12.39 -3.39 19.34
N PRO A 62 11.56 -2.95 20.29
CA PRO A 62 10.41 -3.73 20.74
C PRO A 62 9.39 -4.01 19.64
N TRP A 63 9.45 -3.30 18.51
CA TRP A 63 8.54 -3.37 17.37
C TRP A 63 9.06 -4.16 16.17
N ALA A 64 10.32 -4.59 16.18
CA ALA A 64 10.93 -5.28 15.04
C ALA A 64 10.19 -6.57 14.63
N ALA A 65 9.60 -7.28 15.60
CA ALA A 65 8.93 -8.57 15.38
C ALA A 65 7.71 -8.51 14.45
N TRP A 66 7.12 -7.33 14.22
CA TRP A 66 5.95 -7.14 13.36
C TRP A 66 6.30 -6.76 11.92
N SER A 67 7.60 -6.66 11.58
CA SER A 67 8.01 -6.38 10.21
C SER A 67 7.79 -7.60 9.30
N LYS A 68 7.24 -7.37 8.11
CA LYS A 68 7.04 -8.35 7.02
C LYS A 68 7.70 -7.82 5.74
N PRO A 69 9.01 -8.06 5.55
CA PRO A 69 9.79 -7.40 4.52
C PRO A 69 9.91 -8.20 3.21
N THR A 70 8.88 -8.94 2.81
CA THR A 70 8.95 -9.85 1.65
C THR A 70 9.40 -9.15 0.37
N ILE A 71 8.97 -7.90 0.18
CA ILE A 71 9.36 -7.06 -0.94
C ILE A 71 10.88 -6.87 -1.08
N PHE A 72 11.67 -6.94 0.01
CA PHE A 72 13.13 -6.80 -0.07
C PHE A 72 13.79 -7.99 -0.77
N GLY A 73 13.19 -9.18 -0.65
CA GLY A 73 13.68 -10.39 -1.34
C GLY A 73 13.51 -10.31 -2.87
N ALA A 74 12.59 -9.48 -3.36
CA ALA A 74 12.40 -9.28 -4.79
C ALA A 74 13.56 -8.52 -5.44
N VAL A 75 14.25 -7.66 -4.69
CA VAL A 75 15.36 -6.82 -5.19
C VAL A 75 16.51 -7.67 -5.74
N ASP A 76 16.92 -8.71 -4.99
CA ASP A 76 18.01 -9.58 -5.42
C ASP A 76 17.64 -10.40 -6.66
N ALA A 77 16.35 -10.77 -6.80
CA ALA A 77 15.86 -11.52 -7.94
C ALA A 77 15.80 -10.69 -9.23
N MET A 78 15.76 -9.36 -9.14
CA MET A 78 15.77 -8.44 -10.28
C MET A 78 17.17 -8.23 -10.89
N GLY A 79 18.23 -8.78 -10.30
CA GLY A 79 19.57 -8.76 -10.91
C GLY A 79 20.24 -7.38 -10.94
N GLY A 80 19.86 -6.49 -10.01
CA GLY A 80 20.55 -5.21 -9.77
C GLY A 80 20.07 -4.02 -10.61
N HIS A 81 19.12 -4.21 -11.54
CA HIS A 81 18.51 -3.11 -12.31
C HIS A 81 17.02 -3.39 -12.54
N ALA A 82 16.19 -2.35 -12.54
CA ALA A 82 14.79 -2.43 -12.91
C ALA A 82 14.30 -1.11 -13.51
N GLU A 83 13.23 -1.17 -14.31
CA GLU A 83 12.43 0.00 -14.65
C GLU A 83 11.40 0.20 -13.55
N LEU A 84 11.45 1.34 -12.86
CA LEU A 84 10.55 1.66 -11.75
C LEU A 84 9.87 3.02 -11.98
N PRO A 85 8.60 3.18 -11.55
CA PRO A 85 7.88 4.44 -11.69
C PRO A 85 8.57 5.56 -10.89
N ASP A 86 8.57 6.79 -11.43
CA ASP A 86 9.04 7.97 -10.70
C ASP A 86 7.99 8.47 -9.69
N VAL A 87 7.88 7.74 -8.58
CA VAL A 87 6.88 7.98 -7.53
C VAL A 87 6.95 9.37 -6.88
N ARG A 88 8.04 10.11 -7.04
CA ARG A 88 8.16 11.49 -6.56
C ARG A 88 7.23 12.47 -7.27
N SER A 89 6.77 12.11 -8.47
CA SER A 89 5.81 12.90 -9.23
C SER A 89 4.36 12.72 -8.79
N LEU A 90 4.09 11.74 -7.93
CA LEU A 90 2.74 11.45 -7.42
C LEU A 90 2.27 12.52 -6.45
N GLU A 91 1.03 12.99 -6.62
CA GLU A 91 0.35 13.91 -5.71
C GLU A 91 0.22 13.30 -4.31
N ALA A 92 -0.17 12.02 -4.22
CA ALA A 92 -0.29 11.28 -2.96
C ALA A 92 1.02 11.33 -2.15
N VAL A 93 2.17 11.14 -2.83
CA VAL A 93 3.50 11.23 -2.21
C VAL A 93 3.78 12.65 -1.72
N SER A 94 3.49 13.66 -2.54
CA SER A 94 3.70 15.07 -2.15
C SER A 94 2.83 15.48 -0.96
N SER A 95 1.58 15.01 -0.91
CA SER A 95 0.63 15.25 0.19
C SER A 95 1.09 14.56 1.47
N ALA A 96 1.55 13.32 1.35
CA ALA A 96 2.10 12.54 2.46
C ALA A 96 3.35 13.20 3.07
N GLU A 97 4.28 13.69 2.25
CA GLU A 97 5.46 14.43 2.75
C GLU A 97 5.06 15.74 3.45
N ARG A 98 4.09 16.50 2.92
CA ARG A 98 3.60 17.73 3.55
C ARG A 98 2.97 17.45 4.91
N ALA A 99 2.09 16.45 4.99
CA ALA A 99 1.45 16.05 6.23
C ALA A 99 2.46 15.55 7.27
N ALA A 100 3.43 14.72 6.87
CA ALA A 100 4.47 14.21 7.75
C ALA A 100 5.41 15.32 8.28
N SER A 101 5.81 16.25 7.41
CA SER A 101 6.68 17.37 7.82
C SER A 101 5.95 18.30 8.81
N HIS A 102 4.68 18.58 8.53
CA HIS A 102 3.85 19.35 9.45
C HIS A 102 3.65 18.63 10.80
N LEU A 103 3.34 17.33 10.76
CA LEU A 103 3.21 16.49 11.95
C LEU A 103 4.49 16.48 12.80
N ALA A 104 5.66 16.35 12.17
CA ALA A 104 6.95 16.46 12.84
C ALA A 104 7.14 17.82 13.53
N SER A 105 6.61 18.90 12.95
CA SER A 105 6.71 20.26 13.49
C SER A 105 5.79 20.53 14.68
N VAL A 106 4.69 19.78 14.83
CA VAL A 106 3.71 19.93 15.91
C VAL A 106 3.81 18.83 16.98
N GLY A 107 4.56 17.77 16.71
CA GLY A 107 4.83 16.65 17.61
C GLY A 107 3.83 15.51 17.51
N LEU A 108 4.28 14.33 17.94
CA LEU A 108 3.44 13.15 17.99
C LEU A 108 2.81 13.01 19.39
N PRO A 109 1.54 12.58 19.48
CA PRO A 109 1.00 12.13 20.75
C PRO A 109 1.81 10.94 21.24
N ALA A 110 2.07 10.93 22.55
CA ALA A 110 2.50 9.72 23.24
C ALA A 110 1.47 8.59 23.04
N ASP A 111 1.76 7.40 23.57
CA ASP A 111 0.75 6.36 23.77
C ASP A 111 -0.06 5.95 22.51
N THR A 112 0.52 6.13 21.32
CA THR A 112 -0.17 6.01 20.02
C THR A 112 0.55 5.03 19.09
N LEU A 113 -0.20 4.06 18.56
CA LEU A 113 0.19 3.30 17.36
C LEU A 113 -0.31 4.03 16.12
N TRP A 114 0.60 4.28 15.17
CA TRP A 114 0.26 4.82 13.87
C TRP A 114 0.17 3.70 12.85
N ILE A 115 -0.85 3.76 11.98
CA ILE A 115 -1.01 2.85 10.86
C ILE A 115 -1.17 3.73 9.63
N LEU A 116 -0.19 3.69 8.73
CA LEU A 116 -0.23 4.39 7.46
C LEU A 116 -0.79 3.45 6.41
N ASP A 117 -2.05 3.65 6.05
CA ASP A 117 -2.73 2.89 5.00
C ASP A 117 -2.96 3.82 3.81
N LEU A 118 -1.84 4.17 3.17
CA LEU A 118 -1.75 5.01 1.98
C LEU A 118 -1.28 4.15 0.80
N ARG A 119 -1.34 4.68 -0.42
CA ARG A 119 -0.59 4.12 -1.55
C ARG A 119 0.86 3.86 -1.12
N GLY A 120 1.39 2.67 -1.37
CA GLY A 120 2.60 2.23 -0.67
C GLY A 120 3.82 3.14 -0.80
N ALA A 121 4.00 3.83 -1.94
CA ALA A 121 5.02 4.88 -2.09
C ALA A 121 4.82 6.09 -1.16
N ALA A 122 3.57 6.51 -0.95
CA ALA A 122 3.19 7.59 -0.04
C ALA A 122 3.39 7.18 1.43
N SER A 123 3.06 5.93 1.80
CA SER A 123 3.39 5.36 3.13
C SER A 123 4.90 5.42 3.40
N CYS A 124 5.73 5.07 2.41
CA CYS A 124 7.19 5.18 2.52
C CYS A 124 7.64 6.64 2.70
N ALA A 125 7.13 7.55 1.87
CA ALA A 125 7.48 8.97 1.90
C ALA A 125 7.11 9.64 3.23
N PHE A 126 5.89 9.38 3.73
CA PHE A 126 5.41 9.87 5.03
C PHE A 126 6.34 9.42 6.15
N ALA A 127 6.61 8.11 6.25
CA ALA A 127 7.41 7.54 7.31
C ALA A 127 8.86 8.06 7.27
N ALA A 128 9.47 8.11 6.09
CA ALA A 128 10.83 8.60 5.93
C ALA A 128 10.96 10.09 6.29
N ARG A 129 9.96 10.91 5.89
CA ARG A 129 9.91 12.32 6.24
C ARG A 129 9.75 12.51 7.75
N LEU A 130 8.76 11.85 8.36
CA LEU A 130 8.47 11.97 9.79
C LEU A 130 9.65 11.49 10.65
N THR A 131 10.22 10.31 10.37
CA THR A 131 11.34 9.76 11.15
C THR A 131 12.58 10.67 11.12
N ARG A 132 12.82 11.38 10.01
CA ARG A 132 13.94 12.31 9.84
C ARG A 132 13.73 13.65 10.54
N GLU A 133 12.50 14.14 10.59
CA GLU A 133 12.18 15.51 11.05
C GLU A 133 11.64 15.56 12.48
N SER A 134 10.98 14.49 12.94
CA SER A 134 10.48 14.41 14.31
C SER A 134 11.62 14.44 15.33
N ARG A 135 11.32 15.02 16.49
CA ARG A 135 12.23 15.04 17.64
C ARG A 135 12.19 13.71 18.38
N GLU A 136 11.00 13.13 18.47
CA GLU A 136 10.75 11.83 19.07
C GLU A 136 11.18 10.71 18.09
N PRO A 137 11.77 9.62 18.59
CA PRO A 137 12.13 8.49 17.75
C PRO A 137 10.87 7.75 17.29
N VAL A 138 10.80 7.46 16.00
CA VAL A 138 9.69 6.74 15.35
C VAL A 138 10.24 5.41 14.81
N SER A 139 9.55 4.31 15.09
CA SER A 139 9.88 2.98 14.58
C SER A 139 8.99 2.65 13.38
N PRO A 140 9.45 2.87 12.13
CA PRO A 140 8.71 2.44 10.95
C PRO A 140 8.75 0.91 10.83
N ILE A 141 7.59 0.28 10.83
CA ILE A 141 7.41 -1.17 10.76
C ILE A 141 6.91 -1.49 9.35
N VAL A 142 7.79 -2.03 8.52
CA VAL A 142 7.47 -2.37 7.13
C VAL A 142 6.61 -3.63 7.10
N THR A 143 5.41 -3.56 6.48
CA THR A 143 4.51 -4.72 6.35
C THR A 143 4.18 -5.10 4.90
N PHE A 144 4.97 -4.64 3.94
CA PHE A 144 4.80 -4.93 2.52
C PHE A 144 5.12 -6.39 2.19
N ASN A 145 4.08 -7.23 2.18
CA ASN A 145 4.17 -8.67 1.98
C ASN A 145 3.83 -9.11 0.54
N ASN A 146 4.21 -8.30 -0.45
CA ASN A 146 4.00 -8.55 -1.87
C ASN A 146 5.31 -8.64 -2.67
N TRP A 147 5.21 -9.18 -3.88
CA TRP A 147 6.28 -9.20 -4.87
C TRP A 147 5.94 -8.26 -6.04
N PRO A 148 6.83 -7.33 -6.40
CA PRO A 148 6.69 -6.51 -7.61
C PRO A 148 6.83 -7.34 -8.88
N SER A 149 6.03 -7.00 -9.89
CA SER A 149 6.08 -7.57 -11.24
C SER A 149 5.38 -6.66 -12.23
N ASP A 150 5.92 -6.55 -13.45
CA ASP A 150 5.39 -5.74 -14.55
C ASP A 150 3.92 -6.06 -14.91
N ALA A 151 3.49 -7.30 -14.65
CA ALA A 151 2.13 -7.76 -14.92
C ALA A 151 1.51 -8.29 -13.63
N SER A 152 1.22 -7.39 -12.68
CA SER A 152 0.61 -7.75 -11.39
C SER A 152 -0.68 -6.98 -11.11
N VAL A 153 -1.48 -7.49 -10.19
CA VAL A 153 -2.79 -6.89 -9.82
C VAL A 153 -2.61 -5.55 -9.11
N VAL A 154 -1.61 -5.47 -8.23
CA VAL A 154 -1.29 -4.29 -7.42
C VAL A 154 0.07 -3.74 -7.86
N PRO A 155 0.26 -2.42 -8.03
CA PRO A 155 1.52 -1.83 -8.47
C PRO A 155 2.57 -1.80 -7.34
N ALA A 156 3.04 -2.98 -6.92
CA ALA A 156 4.02 -3.11 -5.84
C ALA A 156 5.41 -2.56 -6.22
N ASP A 157 5.65 -2.31 -7.51
CA ASP A 157 6.81 -1.60 -8.05
C ASP A 157 6.85 -0.14 -7.61
N GLU A 158 5.69 0.51 -7.41
CA GLU A 158 5.62 1.84 -6.79
C GLU A 158 6.07 1.79 -5.33
N THR A 159 5.62 0.80 -4.58
CA THR A 159 6.03 0.58 -3.19
C THR A 159 7.54 0.34 -3.11
N LEU A 160 8.09 -0.49 -4.00
CA LEU A 160 9.55 -0.67 -4.10
C LEU A 160 10.27 0.63 -4.47
N ALA A 161 9.76 1.39 -5.44
CA ALA A 161 10.32 2.68 -5.82
C ALA A 161 10.29 3.68 -4.65
N GLY A 162 9.23 3.64 -3.82
CA GLY A 162 9.11 4.41 -2.58
C GLY A 162 10.19 4.03 -1.56
N LEU A 163 10.35 2.74 -1.27
CA LEU A 163 11.38 2.22 -0.35
C LEU A 163 12.79 2.65 -0.78
N LEU A 164 13.07 2.65 -2.08
CA LEU A 164 14.35 3.07 -2.64
C LEU A 164 14.54 4.59 -2.62
N SER A 165 13.46 5.35 -2.81
CA SER A 165 13.51 6.81 -2.93
C SER A 165 13.53 7.53 -1.59
N PHE A 166 12.94 6.94 -0.55
CA PHE A 166 12.65 7.62 0.71
C PHE A 166 13.25 6.86 1.90
N THR A 167 14.54 7.00 2.16
CA THR A 167 15.18 6.30 3.29
C THR A 167 14.82 6.96 4.63
N PRO A 168 14.30 6.19 5.62
CA PRO A 168 13.99 6.71 6.94
C PRO A 168 15.24 6.92 7.81
N ARG A 169 15.09 7.65 8.92
CA ARG A 169 16.07 7.66 10.01
C ARG A 169 15.60 6.70 11.10
N LEU A 170 16.16 5.49 11.12
CA LEU A 170 15.79 4.48 12.11
C LEU A 170 16.21 4.89 13.53
N PRO A 171 15.48 4.46 14.57
CA PRO A 171 15.90 4.64 15.95
C PRO A 171 17.27 4.00 16.21
N PRO A 172 18.16 4.66 16.99
CA PRO A 172 19.39 4.05 17.43
C PRO A 172 19.15 2.79 18.26
N GLU A 173 20.11 1.88 18.26
CA GLU A 173 20.04 0.65 19.05
C GLU A 173 19.88 0.96 20.55
N GLY A 174 19.01 0.20 21.23
CA GLY A 174 18.75 0.36 22.66
C GLY A 174 17.72 1.44 23.02
N VAL A 175 17.25 2.24 22.07
CA VAL A 175 16.10 3.14 22.29
C VAL A 175 14.82 2.31 22.32
N ARG A 176 14.12 2.33 23.46
CA ARG A 176 12.91 1.52 23.69
C ARG A 176 11.60 2.30 23.64
N ALA A 177 11.66 3.60 23.89
CA ALA A 177 10.49 4.49 23.86
C ALA A 177 10.39 5.13 22.48
N THR A 178 9.75 4.43 21.56
CA THR A 178 9.54 4.89 20.18
C THR A 178 8.05 4.88 19.83
N HIS A 179 7.67 5.74 18.89
CA HIS A 179 6.33 5.72 18.31
C HIS A 179 6.26 4.64 17.23
N PRO A 180 5.50 3.54 17.41
CA PRO A 180 5.36 2.53 16.37
C PRO A 180 4.52 3.05 15.22
N MET A 181 4.96 2.75 14.01
CA MET A 181 4.30 3.16 12.78
C MET A 181 4.26 2.00 11.78
N LEU A 182 3.12 1.33 11.64
CA LEU A 182 2.92 0.29 10.64
C LEU A 182 2.76 0.91 9.25
N LEU A 183 3.54 0.43 8.29
CA LEU A 183 3.50 0.88 6.89
C LEU A 183 2.76 -0.14 6.06
N LEU A 184 1.60 0.25 5.56
CA LEU A 184 0.73 -0.56 4.74
C LEU A 184 0.62 0.05 3.35
N ASP A 185 0.29 -0.79 2.39
CA ASP A 185 -0.10 -0.38 1.05
C ASP A 185 -1.62 -0.49 0.96
N ALA A 186 -2.30 0.63 0.77
CA ALA A 186 -3.76 0.70 0.69
C ALA A 186 -4.32 -0.06 -0.52
N TRP A 187 -3.47 -0.35 -1.51
CA TRP A 187 -3.86 -1.12 -2.68
C TRP A 187 -3.68 -2.63 -2.47
N ARG A 188 -3.20 -3.09 -1.31
CA ARG A 188 -2.91 -4.52 -1.06
C ARG A 188 -4.12 -5.44 -1.24
N LEU A 189 -5.34 -4.92 -1.06
CA LEU A 189 -6.62 -5.61 -1.28
C LEU A 189 -7.38 -5.06 -2.51
N ALA A 190 -6.73 -4.30 -3.39
CA ALA A 190 -7.35 -3.79 -4.61
C ALA A 190 -7.90 -4.93 -5.47
N TYR A 191 -9.00 -4.66 -6.17
CA TYR A 191 -9.67 -5.63 -7.03
C TYR A 191 -10.04 -6.94 -6.30
N ARG A 192 -10.28 -6.90 -4.99
CA ARG A 192 -10.54 -8.07 -4.13
C ARG A 192 -11.67 -9.00 -4.57
N PHE A 193 -12.61 -8.51 -5.37
CA PHE A 193 -13.70 -9.33 -5.93
C PHE A 193 -13.39 -9.89 -7.32
N ASP A 194 -12.28 -9.49 -7.92
CA ASP A 194 -11.88 -9.86 -9.26
C ASP A 194 -10.87 -11.01 -9.24
N ASP A 195 -10.99 -11.86 -10.26
CA ASP A 195 -9.99 -12.86 -10.61
C ASP A 195 -8.87 -12.21 -11.42
N PRO A 196 -7.60 -12.45 -11.08
CA PRO A 196 -6.48 -12.03 -11.90
C PRO A 196 -6.62 -12.58 -13.33
N GLY A 197 -6.46 -11.69 -14.32
CA GLY A 197 -6.47 -12.06 -15.73
C GLY A 197 -5.40 -13.10 -16.07
N ALA A 198 -5.56 -13.78 -17.21
CA ALA A 198 -4.54 -14.72 -17.68
C ALA A 198 -3.19 -14.01 -17.87
N GLY A 199 -2.14 -14.52 -17.22
CA GLY A 199 -0.80 -13.93 -17.28
C GLY A 199 -0.56 -12.79 -16.29
N VAL A 200 -1.56 -12.38 -15.50
CA VAL A 200 -1.40 -11.41 -14.40
C VAL A 200 -1.04 -12.18 -13.12
N TYR A 201 0.03 -11.76 -12.47
CA TYR A 201 0.47 -12.27 -11.19
C TYR A 201 -0.36 -11.64 -10.05
N ASP A 202 -0.97 -12.48 -9.23
CA ASP A 202 -1.69 -12.05 -8.05
C ASP A 202 -0.69 -11.78 -6.92
N ASN A 203 -0.34 -10.51 -6.73
CA ASN A 203 0.55 -10.05 -5.68
C ASN A 203 -0.17 -9.32 -4.54
N ARG A 204 -1.49 -9.48 -4.45
CA ARG A 204 -2.26 -8.99 -3.31
C ARG A 204 -1.81 -9.70 -2.04
N TYR A 205 -1.91 -9.04 -0.89
CA TYR A 205 -1.56 -9.64 0.39
C TYR A 205 -2.48 -9.15 1.50
N MET A 206 -2.57 -9.94 2.57
CA MET A 206 -3.36 -9.63 3.76
C MET A 206 -2.46 -9.67 4.98
N LEU A 207 -2.79 -8.84 5.97
CA LEU A 207 -2.28 -9.01 7.31
C LEU A 207 -3.18 -9.98 8.09
N ALA A 208 -2.58 -11.00 8.68
CA ALA A 208 -3.26 -11.80 9.68
C ALA A 208 -3.32 -11.04 11.02
N PRO A 209 -4.25 -11.38 11.93
CA PRO A 209 -4.27 -10.78 13.27
C PRO A 209 -2.96 -10.91 14.06
N THR A 210 -2.14 -11.91 13.74
CA THR A 210 -0.81 -12.12 14.34
C THR A 210 0.28 -11.23 13.75
N ASP A 211 0.03 -10.58 12.62
CA ASP A 211 0.98 -9.69 11.95
C ASP A 211 0.96 -8.26 12.52
N VAL A 212 -0.01 -7.97 13.40
CA VAL A 212 -0.09 -6.72 14.16
C VAL A 212 0.00 -6.99 15.67
N PRO A 213 0.41 -6.02 16.50
CA PRO A 213 0.42 -6.20 17.94
C PRO A 213 -0.99 -6.44 18.51
N SER A 214 -1.11 -7.41 19.42
CA SER A 214 -2.34 -7.59 20.20
C SER A 214 -2.59 -6.42 21.15
N ALA A 215 -3.84 -6.23 21.58
CA ALA A 215 -4.20 -5.20 22.56
C ALA A 215 -3.35 -5.27 23.85
N ALA A 216 -3.10 -6.49 24.36
CA ALA A 216 -2.26 -6.70 25.54
C ALA A 216 -0.81 -6.25 25.32
N GLN A 217 -0.25 -6.50 24.13
CA GLN A 217 1.11 -6.06 23.77
C GLN A 217 1.21 -4.54 23.63
N LEU A 218 0.14 -3.89 23.14
CA LEU A 218 0.02 -2.44 23.04
C LEU A 218 -0.07 -1.80 24.44
N HIS A 219 -0.99 -2.25 25.28
CA HIS A 219 -1.12 -1.76 26.66
C HIS A 219 0.14 -1.96 27.50
N ALA A 220 0.81 -3.10 27.36
CA ALA A 220 2.07 -3.37 28.06
C ALA A 220 3.19 -2.36 27.70
N ARG A 221 3.04 -1.64 26.58
CA ARG A 221 3.95 -0.58 26.11
C ARG A 221 3.34 0.81 26.28
N GLY A 222 2.25 0.92 27.03
CA GLY A 222 1.57 2.18 27.31
C GLY A 222 0.83 2.76 26.10
N ILE A 223 0.58 2.00 25.03
CA ILE A 223 -0.23 2.45 23.91
C ILE A 223 -1.70 2.32 24.28
N THR A 224 -2.45 3.42 24.21
CA THR A 224 -3.89 3.47 24.52
C THR A 224 -4.73 3.87 23.31
N ARG A 225 -4.10 4.32 22.22
CA ARG A 225 -4.79 4.73 21.00
C ARG A 225 -4.10 4.26 19.72
N VAL A 226 -4.90 4.16 18.67
CA VAL A 226 -4.50 3.87 17.30
C VAL A 226 -4.94 5.04 16.43
N VAL A 227 -4.01 5.59 15.64
CA VAL A 227 -4.32 6.55 14.59
C VAL A 227 -4.14 5.84 13.25
N TYR A 228 -5.26 5.60 12.58
CA TYR A 228 -5.35 5.01 11.25
C TYR A 228 -5.39 6.13 10.22
N VAL A 229 -4.34 6.23 9.41
CA VAL A 229 -4.16 7.30 8.42
C VAL A 229 -4.47 6.76 7.05
N VAL A 230 -5.45 7.36 6.38
CA VAL A 230 -5.82 7.12 4.99
C VAL A 230 -5.48 8.35 4.13
N GLU A 231 -5.60 8.23 2.81
CA GLU A 231 -5.30 9.36 1.92
C GLU A 231 -6.34 10.48 2.04
N ASP A 232 -7.61 10.09 2.03
CA ASP A 232 -8.78 10.97 2.03
C ASP A 232 -9.96 10.30 2.75
N LEU A 233 -10.58 11.00 3.70
CA LEU A 233 -11.73 10.50 4.45
C LEU A 233 -13.04 10.56 3.65
N ASP A 234 -13.13 11.39 2.62
CA ASP A 234 -14.37 11.51 1.82
C ASP A 234 -14.70 10.20 1.08
N ASP A 235 -13.68 9.38 0.80
CA ASP A 235 -13.83 8.07 0.15
C ASP A 235 -13.55 6.88 1.09
N ALA A 236 -13.11 7.14 2.33
CA ALA A 236 -12.71 6.13 3.30
C ALA A 236 -13.49 6.21 4.61
N GLU A 237 -14.56 5.42 4.69
CA GLU A 237 -15.45 5.39 5.86
C GLU A 237 -15.12 4.28 6.87
N VAL A 238 -14.37 3.26 6.45
CA VAL A 238 -14.05 2.08 7.27
C VAL A 238 -12.62 1.63 7.03
N GLU A 239 -12.08 0.85 7.97
CA GLU A 239 -10.77 0.20 7.80
C GLU A 239 -10.76 -0.84 6.67
N GLU A 240 -9.57 -1.20 6.19
CA GLU A 240 -9.44 -2.36 5.31
C GLU A 240 -9.89 -3.66 5.98
N ASP A 241 -10.39 -4.58 5.18
CA ASP A 241 -11.03 -5.82 5.65
C ASP A 241 -10.08 -6.72 6.46
N ASP A 242 -8.78 -6.71 6.14
CA ASP A 242 -7.77 -7.49 6.86
C ASP A 242 -7.43 -6.93 8.25
N LEU A 243 -7.74 -5.66 8.51
CA LEU A 243 -7.56 -5.01 9.81
C LEU A 243 -8.78 -5.15 10.72
N HIS A 244 -9.94 -5.48 10.16
CA HIS A 244 -11.22 -5.48 10.87
C HIS A 244 -11.20 -6.24 12.21
N ALA A 245 -10.73 -7.49 12.19
CA ALA A 245 -10.71 -8.34 13.38
C ALA A 245 -9.78 -7.78 14.47
N SER A 246 -8.61 -7.25 14.08
CA SER A 246 -7.65 -6.62 14.99
C SER A 246 -8.22 -5.34 15.61
N PHE A 247 -8.85 -4.50 14.79
CA PHE A 247 -9.49 -3.26 15.21
C PHE A 247 -10.65 -3.53 16.19
N ARG A 248 -11.48 -4.55 15.93
CA ARG A 248 -12.53 -5.02 16.86
C ARG A 248 -11.93 -5.46 18.20
N ALA A 249 -10.84 -6.22 18.17
CA ALA A 249 -10.17 -6.70 19.38
C ALA A 249 -9.54 -5.54 20.19
N TRP A 250 -8.94 -4.56 19.52
CA TRP A 250 -8.40 -3.36 20.17
C TRP A 250 -9.50 -2.51 20.80
N GLN A 251 -10.59 -2.25 20.07
CA GLN A 251 -11.75 -1.52 20.60
C GLN A 251 -12.38 -2.22 21.80
N ALA A 252 -12.55 -3.55 21.73
CA ALA A 252 -13.08 -4.34 22.85
C ALA A 252 -12.17 -4.30 24.09
N ALA A 253 -10.86 -4.12 23.90
CA ALA A 253 -9.90 -3.95 24.97
C ALA A 253 -9.81 -2.50 25.49
N GLY A 254 -10.53 -1.55 24.88
CA GLY A 254 -10.56 -0.15 25.31
C GLY A 254 -9.52 0.76 24.65
N LEU A 255 -8.85 0.32 23.57
CA LEU A 255 -8.03 1.24 22.77
C LEU A 255 -8.93 2.17 21.96
N GLY A 256 -8.64 3.48 22.01
CA GLY A 256 -9.28 4.45 21.13
C GLY A 256 -8.76 4.30 19.70
N ILE A 257 -9.64 4.24 18.71
CA ILE A 257 -9.25 4.19 17.29
C ILE A 257 -9.72 5.50 16.64
N HIS A 258 -8.82 6.15 15.93
CA HIS A 258 -9.10 7.41 15.24
C HIS A 258 -8.70 7.29 13.78
N MET A 259 -9.61 7.63 12.88
CA MET A 259 -9.38 7.60 11.43
C MET A 259 -9.20 9.02 10.92
N VAL A 260 -8.07 9.28 10.26
CA VAL A 260 -7.67 10.62 9.80
C VAL A 260 -7.14 10.54 8.38
N ASP A 261 -7.23 11.65 7.64
CA ASP A 261 -6.61 11.80 6.33
C ASP A 261 -5.34 12.68 6.39
N LEU A 262 -4.64 12.75 5.26
CA LEU A 262 -3.47 13.61 5.09
C LEU A 262 -3.79 15.09 5.26
N ALA A 263 -4.98 15.54 4.82
CA ALA A 263 -5.41 16.93 4.91
C ALA A 263 -5.59 17.37 6.38
N PHE A 264 -6.22 16.53 7.21
CA PHE A 264 -6.42 16.73 8.64
C PHE A 264 -5.08 16.88 9.37
N LEU A 265 -4.12 16.01 9.03
CA LEU A 265 -2.77 16.02 9.62
C LEU A 265 -1.99 17.25 9.19
N ALA A 266 -2.07 17.67 7.92
CA ALA A 266 -1.41 18.88 7.42
C ALA A 266 -1.97 20.19 8.01
N GLN A 267 -3.15 20.16 8.63
CA GLN A 267 -3.85 21.32 9.18
C GLN A 267 -3.89 21.33 10.72
N VAL A 268 -3.12 20.47 11.40
CA VAL A 268 -3.05 20.49 12.87
C VAL A 268 -2.51 21.85 13.33
N PRO A 269 -3.21 22.61 14.18
CA PRO A 269 -2.73 23.93 14.58
C PRO A 269 -1.34 23.84 15.22
N ALA A 270 -0.43 24.73 14.79
CA ALA A 270 0.88 24.82 15.42
C ALA A 270 0.74 25.24 16.89
N PRO A 271 1.65 24.81 17.78
CA PRO A 271 1.69 25.27 19.17
C PRO A 271 1.71 26.81 19.25
N VAL A 272 0.72 27.41 19.93
CA VAL A 272 0.67 28.87 20.12
C VAL A 272 1.62 29.28 21.24
N GLY A 273 2.48 30.28 20.99
CA GLY A 273 3.37 30.84 22.02
C GLY A 273 4.46 29.90 22.52
N GLY A 274 4.81 28.86 21.76
CA GLY A 274 5.83 27.88 22.17
C GLY A 274 5.38 26.91 23.27
N GLN A 275 4.09 26.92 23.64
CA GLN A 275 3.52 25.92 24.54
C GLN A 275 3.24 24.62 23.79
N TRP A 276 4.19 23.71 23.92
CA TRP A 276 4.03 22.29 23.60
C TRP A 276 3.30 21.59 24.76
N PRO A 277 2.42 20.60 24.51
CA PRO A 277 2.08 19.96 23.23
C PRO A 277 0.67 20.30 22.68
N VAL A 278 0.43 19.97 21.40
CA VAL A 278 -0.93 19.89 20.82
C VAL A 278 -1.82 19.00 21.69
N ASP A 279 -3.03 19.45 22.01
CA ASP A 279 -4.04 18.61 22.67
C ASP A 279 -4.60 17.59 21.65
N TRP A 280 -3.86 16.49 21.51
CA TRP A 280 -4.22 15.40 20.61
C TRP A 280 -5.52 14.70 20.99
N ALA A 281 -5.88 14.66 22.28
CA ALA A 281 -7.13 14.07 22.72
C ALA A 281 -8.33 14.89 22.20
N LEU A 282 -8.28 16.21 22.37
CA LEU A 282 -9.31 17.11 21.83
C LEU A 282 -9.31 17.08 20.29
N ARG A 283 -8.12 17.08 19.66
CA ARG A 283 -8.00 17.12 18.19
C ARG A 283 -8.51 15.85 17.52
N LEU A 284 -8.24 14.67 18.09
CA LEU A 284 -8.66 13.38 17.53
C LEU A 284 -10.08 12.98 17.92
N SER A 285 -10.67 13.58 18.95
CA SER A 285 -12.02 13.23 19.40
C SER A 285 -13.08 13.25 18.28
N PRO A 286 -13.15 14.27 17.40
CA PRO A 286 -14.10 14.27 16.28
C PRO A 286 -13.82 13.21 15.21
N ARG A 287 -12.65 12.56 15.27
CA ARG A 287 -12.18 11.54 14.32
C ARG A 287 -12.22 10.13 14.91
N THR A 288 -12.93 9.96 16.02
CA THR A 288 -13.12 8.64 16.63
C THR A 288 -13.81 7.70 15.64
N HIS A 289 -13.17 6.57 15.38
CA HIS A 289 -13.67 5.52 14.52
C HIS A 289 -14.26 4.40 15.38
N TRP A 290 -15.53 4.09 15.17
CA TRP A 290 -16.21 3.00 15.86
C TRP A 290 -16.37 1.80 14.93
N VAL A 291 -15.63 0.74 15.23
CA VAL A 291 -15.53 -0.45 14.40
C VAL A 291 -16.77 -1.31 14.59
N ARG A 292 -17.72 -1.15 13.67
CA ARG A 292 -18.98 -1.90 13.64
C ARG A 292 -18.74 -3.32 13.14
N GLU A 293 -19.51 -4.27 13.65
CA GLU A 293 -19.49 -5.63 13.14
C GLU A 293 -19.94 -5.63 11.68
N ARG A 294 -19.15 -6.27 10.81
CA ARG A 294 -19.48 -6.42 9.40
C ARG A 294 -18.87 -7.69 8.84
N TYR A 295 -19.48 -8.18 7.77
CA TYR A 295 -18.89 -9.25 6.98
C TYR A 295 -17.72 -8.68 6.18
N THR A 296 -16.58 -9.35 6.22
CA THR A 296 -15.36 -8.94 5.51
C THR A 296 -14.97 -9.95 4.45
N LEU A 297 -14.06 -9.55 3.59
CA LEU A 297 -13.40 -10.44 2.62
C LEU A 297 -12.77 -11.68 3.27
N VAL A 298 -12.29 -11.57 4.52
CA VAL A 298 -11.69 -12.68 5.28
C VAL A 298 -12.73 -13.74 5.63
N ASP A 299 -14.00 -13.34 5.76
CA ASP A 299 -15.12 -14.23 6.04
C ASP A 299 -15.70 -14.88 4.75
N ASP A 300 -15.23 -14.48 3.56
CA ASP A 300 -15.67 -15.00 2.27
C ASP A 300 -14.97 -16.33 1.92
N PRO A 301 -15.67 -17.48 1.96
CA PRO A 301 -15.06 -18.76 1.59
C PRO A 301 -14.67 -18.82 0.11
N VAL A 302 -15.30 -18.01 -0.75
CA VAL A 302 -15.01 -17.95 -2.20
C VAL A 302 -13.78 -17.11 -2.49
N PHE A 303 -13.47 -16.14 -1.64
CA PHE A 303 -12.32 -15.26 -1.83
C PHE A 303 -11.00 -16.04 -1.94
N TYR A 304 -10.74 -16.98 -1.02
CA TYR A 304 -9.52 -17.79 -1.06
C TYR A 304 -9.45 -18.73 -2.28
N MET A 305 -10.60 -19.14 -2.83
CA MET A 305 -10.65 -19.93 -4.05
C MET A 305 -10.29 -19.10 -5.29
N ARG A 306 -10.74 -17.84 -5.35
CA ARG A 306 -10.44 -16.89 -6.44
C ARG A 306 -8.97 -16.50 -6.51
N ALA A 307 -8.32 -16.38 -5.36
CA ALA A 307 -6.98 -15.81 -5.29
C ALA A 307 -5.82 -16.73 -5.73
N ARG A 308 -6.08 -17.96 -6.20
CA ARG A 308 -5.08 -18.87 -6.83
C ARG A 308 -3.67 -18.90 -6.17
N ALA A 309 -3.61 -18.85 -4.84
CA ALA A 309 -2.39 -18.80 -4.01
C ALA A 309 -1.58 -17.46 -3.97
N GLY A 310 -2.16 -16.34 -4.43
CA GLY A 310 -1.53 -15.01 -4.48
C GLY A 310 -1.31 -14.30 -3.15
N PHE A 311 -2.04 -14.66 -2.08
CA PHE A 311 -1.98 -13.97 -0.78
C PHE A 311 -0.81 -14.37 0.12
N GLY A 312 0.42 -14.30 -0.39
CA GLY A 312 1.64 -14.35 0.44
C GLY A 312 1.86 -15.63 1.27
N LEU A 313 1.07 -16.68 1.08
CA LEU A 313 1.32 -18.01 1.64
C LEU A 313 2.46 -18.69 0.86
N ALA A 314 3.08 -19.73 1.44
CA ALA A 314 4.34 -20.37 1.02
C ALA A 314 4.51 -20.77 -0.47
N PHE A 315 3.48 -20.62 -1.30
CA PHE A 315 3.42 -20.96 -2.72
C PHE A 315 3.43 -19.74 -3.67
N GLY A 316 3.41 -18.51 -3.15
CA GLY A 316 3.32 -17.27 -3.93
C GLY A 316 4.63 -16.77 -4.55
N ARG A 317 5.63 -17.62 -4.86
CA ARG A 317 6.84 -17.14 -5.57
C ARG A 317 6.54 -17.04 -7.06
N PRO A 318 6.69 -15.86 -7.70
CA PRO A 318 6.65 -15.80 -9.15
C PRO A 318 7.80 -16.65 -9.73
N ARG A 319 7.53 -17.39 -10.82
CA ARG A 319 8.61 -17.94 -11.65
C ARG A 319 9.26 -16.77 -12.38
N ILE A 320 10.26 -16.17 -11.76
CA ILE A 320 11.09 -15.15 -12.39
C ILE A 320 11.95 -15.87 -13.43
N TYR A 321 11.65 -15.69 -14.71
CA TYR A 321 12.51 -16.16 -15.79
C TYR A 321 13.68 -15.17 -15.92
N PRO A 322 14.92 -15.56 -15.60
CA PRO A 322 16.06 -14.70 -15.83
C PRO A 322 16.26 -14.55 -17.34
N GLY A 323 15.96 -13.36 -17.88
CA GLY A 323 16.20 -13.03 -19.28
C GLY A 323 15.01 -12.51 -20.10
N TRP A 324 13.85 -12.25 -19.50
CA TRP A 324 12.76 -11.59 -20.24
C TRP A 324 13.09 -10.11 -20.46
N ARG A 325 13.67 -9.80 -21.61
CA ARG A 325 13.74 -8.43 -22.12
C ARG A 325 12.35 -8.06 -22.62
N ALA A 326 11.77 -6.99 -22.07
CA ALA A 326 10.60 -6.34 -22.62
C ALA A 326 10.91 -5.85 -24.04
N GLY A 327 10.62 -6.71 -25.02
CA GLY A 327 10.76 -6.44 -26.43
C GLY A 327 9.40 -6.26 -27.04
N GLY A 328 8.98 -4.99 -27.16
CA GLY A 328 8.14 -4.49 -28.25
C GLY A 328 6.76 -5.12 -28.44
N TYR A 329 5.73 -4.32 -28.16
CA TYR A 329 4.42 -4.45 -28.78
C TYR A 329 4.54 -4.66 -30.30
N GLY A 330 4.24 -5.87 -30.75
CA GLY A 330 4.01 -6.21 -32.14
C GLY A 330 2.62 -6.81 -32.26
N TYR A 331 1.63 -5.98 -32.59
CA TYR A 331 0.34 -6.44 -33.07
C TYR A 331 0.55 -7.30 -34.32
N GLY A 332 0.34 -8.62 -34.19
CA GLY A 332 0.42 -9.59 -35.27
C GLY A 332 -0.86 -10.40 -35.34
N TYR A 333 -1.84 -9.88 -36.09
CA TYR A 333 -2.96 -10.66 -36.60
C TYR A 333 -2.44 -11.75 -37.55
N GLY A 334 -2.98 -12.96 -37.45
CA GLY A 334 -2.81 -14.05 -38.42
C GLY A 334 -2.19 -15.29 -37.78
N GLY A 335 -2.71 -16.50 -37.95
CA GLY A 335 -3.80 -16.99 -38.76
C GLY A 335 -3.86 -18.51 -38.52
N PHE A 336 -5.06 -19.07 -38.59
CA PHE A 336 -5.31 -20.49 -38.53
C PHE A 336 -4.61 -21.24 -39.69
N GLY A 337 -4.01 -22.39 -39.37
CA GLY A 337 -3.57 -23.44 -40.29
C GLY A 337 -2.61 -24.39 -39.53
N GLY A 338 -2.94 -25.62 -39.17
CA GLY A 338 -3.76 -26.60 -39.88
C GLY A 338 -2.91 -27.37 -40.89
N SER A 339 -2.05 -28.30 -40.44
CA SER A 339 -1.65 -29.41 -41.29
C SER A 339 -1.29 -30.66 -40.49
N ARG A 340 -2.00 -31.73 -40.84
CA ARG A 340 -1.66 -33.14 -40.64
C ARG A 340 -0.53 -33.56 -41.59
N GLY A 341 0.08 -34.70 -41.29
CA GLY A 341 0.92 -35.52 -42.17
C GLY A 341 2.31 -35.72 -41.55
N GLY A 342 2.82 -36.91 -41.24
CA GLY A 342 2.44 -38.26 -41.64
C GLY A 342 3.64 -38.93 -42.33
N GLY A 343 4.17 -39.99 -41.70
CA GLY A 343 4.88 -41.09 -42.35
C GLY A 343 6.30 -40.84 -42.87
N GLY A 344 7.24 -41.67 -42.40
CA GLY A 344 8.62 -41.78 -42.90
C GLY A 344 9.55 -42.29 -41.83
#